data_AF-A0A7V3DEC4-F1
#
_entry.id   AF-A0A7V3DEC4-F1
#
_cell.length_a   1.000
_cell.length_b   1.000
_cell.length_c   1.000
_cell.angle_alpha   90.00
_cell.angle_beta   90.00
_cell.angle_gamma   90.00
#
_symmetry.space_group_name_H-M   'P 1'
#
loop_
_entity.id
_entity.type
_entity.pdbx_description
1 polymer ?
#
loop_
_entity_poly.entity_id
_entity_poly.type
_entity_poly.pdbx_seq_one_letter_code
_entity_poly.pdbx_strand_id
1 'polypeptide(L)'
;MRKEIIKTVMGGVLISGLFFSEAFGEILKWVDEEGKVHLTEDPSTIPERYREQAKKLSVLEEDEPQKGDLKSPKRSGSNGTIQKSQSQSKEARQSRSQRIESDVREAFERILSLWKDEKYQALYEYGDRKSRTRIAKEEFERRMKKRRWELASSWERVRDVEVETKGDSLAYISAKIGYRPKQGGETRFQTQTYQMRFEKGGWRIDLTKLLQDPRK
;
A
#
# COMPACT_ATOMS: atom_id res chain seq x y z
N MET A 1 -44.79 39.34 39.58
CA MET A 1 -43.43 39.70 39.09
C MET A 1 -43.08 38.76 37.94
N ARG A 2 -42.65 39.35 36.82
CA ARG A 2 -42.19 38.66 35.61
C ARG A 2 -40.80 38.02 35.83
N LYS A 3 -40.52 36.98 35.03
CA LYS A 3 -39.26 36.54 34.41
C LYS A 3 -39.07 35.03 34.64
N GLU A 4 -38.63 34.20 33.72
CA GLU A 4 -38.40 34.18 32.27
C GLU A 4 -38.16 32.67 32.02
N ILE A 5 -38.61 32.17 30.88
CA ILE A 5 -38.57 30.76 30.49
C ILE A 5 -37.18 30.45 29.93
N ILE A 6 -36.45 29.50 30.51
CA ILE A 6 -35.28 28.91 29.83
C ILE A 6 -35.65 27.51 29.34
N LYS A 7 -36.03 27.45 28.06
CA LYS A 7 -36.08 26.23 27.25
C LYS A 7 -34.65 25.89 26.86
N THR A 8 -34.04 24.90 27.52
CA THR A 8 -32.80 24.30 27.01
C THR A 8 -33.16 23.19 26.04
N VAL A 9 -32.86 23.44 24.78
CA VAL A 9 -33.08 22.58 23.63
C VAL A 9 -32.28 21.28 23.79
N MET A 10 -32.98 20.16 23.79
CA MET A 10 -32.43 18.82 23.68
C MET A 10 -32.02 18.58 22.22
N GLY A 11 -30.77 18.91 21.89
CA GLY A 11 -30.16 18.62 20.58
C GLY A 11 -29.38 17.32 20.63
N GLY A 12 -30.08 16.18 20.63
CA GLY A 12 -29.45 14.87 20.48
C GLY A 12 -29.02 14.65 19.03
N VAL A 13 -27.73 14.82 18.73
CA VAL A 13 -27.15 14.41 17.44
C VAL A 13 -27.09 12.89 17.42
N LEU A 14 -28.06 12.26 16.75
CA LEU A 14 -28.00 10.88 16.30
C LEU A 14 -26.88 10.78 15.26
N ILE A 15 -25.66 10.44 15.72
CA ILE A 15 -24.59 9.98 14.83
C ILE A 15 -25.00 8.58 14.38
N SER A 16 -25.83 8.55 13.34
CA SER A 16 -26.11 7.35 12.55
C SER A 16 -24.78 6.89 11.96
N GLY A 17 -24.15 5.92 12.64
CA GLY A 17 -23.00 5.18 12.12
C GLY A 17 -23.39 4.46 10.85
N LEU A 18 -23.25 5.13 9.71
CA LEU A 18 -23.07 4.47 8.43
C LEU A 18 -21.71 3.78 8.48
N PHE A 19 -21.69 2.59 9.06
CA PHE A 19 -20.69 1.59 8.76
C PHE A 19 -20.88 1.25 7.28
N PHE A 20 -20.22 2.02 6.41
CA PHE A 20 -19.97 1.58 5.04
C PHE A 20 -19.08 0.34 5.14
N SER A 21 -19.71 -0.84 5.19
CA SER A 21 -19.01 -2.07 4.85
C SER A 21 -18.75 -2.00 3.34
N GLU A 22 -17.63 -1.41 2.94
CA GLU A 22 -17.09 -1.70 1.63
C GLU A 22 -16.83 -3.20 1.60
N ALA A 23 -17.74 -3.92 0.94
CA ALA A 23 -17.55 -5.31 0.57
C ALA A 23 -16.42 -5.34 -0.46
N PHE A 24 -15.18 -5.27 0.01
CA PHE A 24 -14.01 -5.54 -0.81
C PHE A 24 -14.07 -7.02 -1.19
N GLY A 25 -14.15 -7.31 -2.49
CA GLY A 25 -14.03 -8.68 -2.99
C GLY A 25 -12.70 -9.30 -2.53
N GLU A 26 -12.62 -10.63 -2.51
CA GLU A 26 -11.38 -11.31 -2.19
C GLU A 26 -10.30 -10.94 -3.23
N ILE A 27 -9.31 -10.16 -2.83
CA ILE A 27 -8.20 -9.77 -3.71
C ILE A 27 -7.09 -10.81 -3.56
N LEU A 28 -6.66 -11.41 -4.66
CA LEU A 28 -5.54 -12.32 -4.71
C LEU A 28 -4.28 -11.59 -5.14
N LYS A 29 -3.16 -11.86 -4.45
CA LYS A 29 -1.82 -11.37 -4.78
C LYS A 29 -0.93 -12.51 -5.25
N TRP A 30 -0.25 -12.31 -6.37
CA TRP A 30 0.81 -13.20 -6.83
C TRP A 30 2.02 -12.40 -7.33
N VAL A 31 3.17 -13.07 -7.49
CA VAL A 31 4.43 -12.46 -7.94
C VAL A 31 4.89 -13.19 -9.19
N ASP A 32 5.15 -12.49 -10.29
CA ASP A 32 5.63 -13.14 -11.50
C ASP A 32 7.11 -13.54 -11.42
N GLU A 33 7.60 -14.17 -12.49
CA GLU A 33 9.02 -14.54 -12.63
C GLU A 33 9.98 -13.34 -12.58
N GLU A 34 9.49 -12.15 -12.89
CA GLU A 34 10.26 -10.92 -12.86
C GLU A 34 10.26 -10.27 -11.46
N GLY A 35 9.52 -10.81 -10.50
CA GLY A 35 9.43 -10.26 -9.14
C GLY A 35 8.41 -9.12 -8.99
N LYS A 36 7.59 -8.87 -10.01
CA LYS A 36 6.51 -7.88 -9.97
C LYS A 36 5.27 -8.50 -9.32
N VAL A 37 4.68 -7.74 -8.39
CA VAL A 37 3.39 -8.10 -7.79
C VAL A 37 2.25 -7.75 -8.74
N HIS A 38 1.30 -8.69 -8.83
CA HIS A 38 0.01 -8.52 -9.48
C HIS A 38 -1.09 -8.78 -8.48
N LEU A 39 -2.17 -8.01 -8.55
CA LEU A 39 -3.36 -8.20 -7.74
C LEU A 39 -4.59 -8.36 -8.62
N THR A 40 -5.44 -9.33 -8.29
CA THR A 40 -6.66 -9.60 -9.04
C THR A 40 -7.81 -9.96 -8.13
N GLU A 41 -9.03 -9.60 -8.52
CA GLU A 41 -10.27 -10.03 -7.85
C GLU A 41 -10.79 -11.35 -8.44
N ASP A 42 -10.30 -11.76 -9.62
CA ASP A 42 -10.74 -12.96 -10.31
C ASP A 42 -9.61 -14.01 -10.35
N PRO A 43 -9.72 -15.14 -9.62
CA PRO A 43 -8.71 -16.19 -9.61
C PRO A 43 -8.44 -16.81 -10.98
N SER A 44 -9.41 -16.74 -11.91
CA SER A 44 -9.23 -17.30 -13.26
C SER A 44 -8.18 -16.53 -14.07
N THR A 45 -7.95 -15.25 -13.74
CA THR A 45 -6.94 -14.40 -14.37
C THR A 45 -5.51 -14.72 -13.93
N ILE A 46 -5.33 -15.52 -12.87
CA ILE A 46 -4.01 -15.95 -12.40
C ILE A 46 -3.52 -17.11 -13.27
N PRO A 47 -2.35 -16.98 -13.94
CA PRO A 47 -1.76 -18.07 -14.70
C PRO A 47 -1.53 -19.29 -13.80
N GLU A 48 -1.76 -20.49 -14.34
CA GLU A 48 -1.79 -21.75 -13.57
C GLU A 48 -0.54 -21.95 -12.69
N ARG A 49 0.64 -21.66 -13.25
CA ARG A 49 1.94 -21.72 -12.55
C ARG A 49 2.05 -20.84 -11.30
N TYR A 50 1.18 -19.86 -11.12
CA TYR A 50 1.19 -18.93 -9.99
C TYR A 50 0.00 -19.10 -9.04
N ARG A 51 -0.93 -20.02 -9.32
CA ARG A 51 -2.14 -20.19 -8.50
C ARG A 51 -1.82 -20.69 -7.09
N GLU A 52 -0.84 -21.59 -6.96
CA GLU A 52 -0.46 -22.15 -5.65
C GLU A 52 0.23 -21.13 -4.73
N GLN A 53 0.93 -20.15 -5.30
CA GLN A 53 1.58 -19.08 -4.52
C GLN A 53 0.67 -17.86 -4.27
N ALA A 54 -0.50 -17.81 -4.90
CA ALA A 54 -1.41 -16.68 -4.78
C ALA A 54 -1.95 -16.59 -3.34
N LYS A 55 -1.79 -15.43 -2.70
CA LYS A 55 -2.26 -15.18 -1.34
C LYS A 55 -3.49 -14.30 -1.38
N LYS A 56 -4.55 -14.67 -0.66
CA LYS A 56 -5.70 -13.79 -0.41
C LYS A 56 -5.23 -12.63 0.46
N LEU A 57 -5.42 -11.40 -0.03
CA LEU A 57 -5.31 -10.17 0.74
C LEU A 57 -6.70 -9.85 1.29
N SER A 58 -6.91 -10.10 2.58
CA SER A 58 -7.94 -9.34 3.29
C SER A 58 -7.38 -7.94 3.50
N VAL A 59 -8.11 -6.92 3.05
CA VAL A 59 -7.77 -5.49 3.25
C VAL A 59 -7.65 -5.13 4.75
N LEU A 60 -8.08 -6.04 5.63
CA LEU A 60 -7.87 -6.03 7.07
C LEU A 60 -6.87 -7.16 7.42
N GLU A 61 -5.59 -6.84 7.51
CA GLU A 61 -4.67 -7.61 8.36
C GLU A 61 -4.26 -6.69 9.53
N GLU A 62 -5.15 -6.62 10.52
CA GLU A 62 -4.82 -6.42 11.94
C GLU A 62 -4.99 -7.77 12.67
N ASP A 63 -4.14 -8.02 13.67
CA ASP A 63 -3.81 -9.29 14.32
C ASP A 63 -4.99 -10.10 14.96
N GLU A 64 -5.09 -11.41 14.63
CA GLU A 64 -5.55 -12.66 15.37
C GLU A 64 -6.75 -12.64 16.38
N PRO A 65 -7.43 -13.77 16.80
CA PRO A 65 -7.53 -15.18 16.32
C PRO A 65 -8.99 -15.78 16.23
N GLN A 66 -9.10 -16.95 15.58
CA GLN A 66 -10.09 -18.06 15.63
C GLN A 66 -11.64 -17.90 15.75
N LYS A 67 -12.29 -18.62 14.80
CA LYS A 67 -13.54 -19.43 14.84
C LYS A 67 -14.92 -18.77 14.91
N GLY A 68 -15.75 -19.11 13.91
CA GLY A 68 -17.21 -19.05 13.99
C GLY A 68 -17.87 -19.32 12.63
N ASP A 69 -18.31 -20.55 12.40
CA ASP A 69 -19.27 -20.91 11.35
C ASP A 69 -20.50 -20.00 11.38
N LEU A 70 -21.00 -19.54 10.22
CA LEU A 70 -22.43 -19.29 10.01
C LEU A 70 -22.76 -19.11 8.52
N LYS A 71 -23.69 -19.96 8.06
CA LYS A 71 -24.32 -19.98 6.73
C LYS A 71 -25.01 -18.64 6.42
N SER A 72 -24.77 -18.08 5.23
CA SER A 72 -25.59 -16.98 4.71
C SER A 72 -26.75 -17.50 3.84
N PRO A 73 -27.99 -16.99 4.02
CA PRO A 73 -29.15 -17.35 3.21
C PRO A 73 -29.19 -16.54 1.90
N LYS A 74 -29.75 -17.19 0.88
CA LYS A 74 -29.92 -16.72 -0.50
C LYS A 74 -31.21 -15.90 -0.65
N ARG A 75 -31.14 -14.63 -1.08
CA ARG A 75 -32.23 -13.87 -1.74
C ARG A 75 -31.58 -12.84 -2.69
N SER A 76 -31.66 -12.99 -4.01
CA SER A 76 -32.80 -12.75 -4.92
C SER A 76 -33.17 -11.27 -5.08
N GLY A 77 -32.62 -10.66 -6.14
CA GLY A 77 -33.34 -9.85 -7.13
C GLY A 77 -33.79 -8.44 -6.76
N SER A 78 -33.17 -7.43 -7.38
CA SER A 78 -33.89 -6.32 -8.03
C SER A 78 -32.97 -5.62 -9.05
N ASN A 79 -33.18 -5.93 -10.32
CA ASN A 79 -32.58 -5.24 -11.47
C ASN A 79 -33.48 -4.07 -11.84
N GLY A 80 -32.95 -2.85 -11.93
CA GLY A 80 -33.74 -1.76 -12.51
C GLY A 80 -33.28 -0.31 -12.34
N THR A 81 -32.06 0.02 -11.92
CA THR A 81 -31.54 1.42 -11.99
C THR A 81 -30.00 1.48 -12.04
N ILE A 82 -29.38 0.54 -12.77
CA ILE A 82 -27.96 0.22 -12.67
C ILE A 82 -27.27 0.45 -14.02
N GLN A 83 -27.26 1.66 -14.58
CA GLN A 83 -26.38 1.95 -15.73
C GLN A 83 -25.77 3.34 -15.64
N LYS A 84 -26.56 4.38 -15.32
CA LYS A 84 -26.04 5.76 -15.20
C LYS A 84 -25.22 6.01 -13.92
N SER A 85 -25.57 5.35 -12.82
CA SER A 85 -24.84 5.37 -11.54
C SER A 85 -23.52 4.59 -11.59
N GLN A 86 -23.43 3.56 -12.44
CA GLN A 86 -22.22 2.74 -12.58
C GLN A 86 -21.11 3.42 -13.39
N SER A 87 -21.45 4.19 -14.43
CA SER A 87 -20.42 4.91 -15.21
C SER A 87 -19.80 6.06 -14.40
N GLN A 88 -20.62 6.85 -13.69
CA GLN A 88 -20.12 7.94 -12.83
C GLN A 88 -19.32 7.43 -11.63
N SER A 89 -19.71 6.31 -11.02
CA SER A 89 -18.94 5.70 -9.93
C SER A 89 -17.64 5.05 -10.42
N LYS A 90 -17.58 4.54 -11.65
CA LYS A 90 -16.32 4.05 -12.26
C LYS A 90 -15.36 5.19 -12.59
N GLU A 91 -15.81 6.27 -13.20
CA GLU A 91 -14.98 7.44 -13.52
C GLU A 91 -14.43 8.13 -12.25
N ALA A 92 -15.27 8.27 -11.21
CA ALA A 92 -14.84 8.80 -9.92
C ALA A 92 -13.81 7.89 -9.23
N ARG A 93 -13.97 6.57 -9.32
CA ARG A 93 -12.98 5.60 -8.80
C ARG A 93 -11.67 5.65 -9.58
N GLN A 94 -11.71 5.70 -10.91
CA GLN A 94 -10.52 5.79 -11.75
C GLN A 94 -9.72 7.07 -11.49
N SER A 95 -10.38 8.22 -11.46
CA SER A 95 -9.72 9.50 -11.16
C SER A 95 -9.14 9.54 -9.75
N ARG A 96 -9.79 8.89 -8.77
CA ARG A 96 -9.26 8.74 -7.41
C ARG A 96 -8.02 7.84 -7.37
N SER A 97 -8.07 6.68 -8.03
CA SER A 97 -6.92 5.77 -8.16
C SER A 97 -5.72 6.46 -8.80
N GLN A 98 -5.92 7.25 -9.86
CA GLN A 98 -4.85 8.01 -10.50
C GLN A 98 -4.17 9.01 -9.56
N ARG A 99 -4.94 9.70 -8.71
CA ARG A 99 -4.39 10.61 -7.69
C ARG A 99 -3.56 9.86 -6.67
N ILE A 100 -4.10 8.76 -6.14
CA ILE A 100 -3.39 7.89 -5.19
C ILE A 100 -2.10 7.35 -5.81
N GLU A 101 -2.14 6.86 -7.04
CA GLU A 101 -0.97 6.37 -7.77
C GLU A 101 0.10 7.47 -7.91
N SER A 102 -0.33 8.71 -8.20
CA SER A 102 0.59 9.84 -8.27
C SER A 102 1.23 10.14 -6.92
N ASP A 103 0.44 10.17 -5.84
CA ASP A 103 0.95 10.43 -4.49
C ASP A 103 1.92 9.34 -4.02
N VAL A 104 1.61 8.07 -4.32
CA VAL A 104 2.47 6.92 -4.02
C VAL A 104 3.79 7.04 -4.78
N ARG A 105 3.73 7.36 -6.09
CA ARG A 105 4.92 7.54 -6.93
C ARG A 105 5.80 8.67 -6.40
N GLU A 106 5.22 9.82 -6.07
CA GLU A 106 5.95 10.96 -5.51
C GLU A 106 6.64 10.60 -4.18
N ALA A 107 5.90 9.95 -3.26
CA ALA A 107 6.46 9.52 -1.99
C ALA A 107 7.62 8.53 -2.17
N PHE A 108 7.48 7.58 -3.10
CA PHE A 108 8.52 6.61 -3.42
C PHE A 108 9.75 7.26 -4.04
N GLU A 109 9.58 8.19 -4.97
CA GLU A 109 10.69 8.94 -5.54
C GLU A 109 11.44 9.73 -4.47
N ARG A 110 10.72 10.32 -3.52
CA ARG A 110 11.33 11.02 -2.39
C ARG A 110 12.11 10.09 -1.46
N ILE A 111 11.56 8.90 -1.16
CA ILE A 111 12.26 7.84 -0.43
C ILE A 111 13.58 7.48 -1.10
N LEU A 112 13.55 7.23 -2.41
CA LEU A 112 14.76 6.89 -3.17
C LEU A 112 15.76 8.05 -3.22
N SER A 113 15.29 9.30 -3.29
CA SER A 113 16.17 10.47 -3.22
C SER A 113 16.86 10.57 -1.86
N LEU A 114 16.14 10.34 -0.76
CA LEU A 114 16.73 10.35 0.58
C LEU A 114 17.74 9.22 0.77
N TRP A 115 17.46 8.03 0.21
CA TRP A 115 18.41 6.93 0.20
C TRP A 115 19.67 7.31 -0.58
N LYS A 116 19.53 7.81 -1.81
CA LYS A 116 20.65 8.23 -2.67
C LYS A 116 21.52 9.30 -1.99
N ASP A 117 20.90 10.28 -1.35
CA ASP A 117 21.61 11.37 -0.65
C ASP A 117 22.18 10.94 0.72
N GLU A 118 22.10 9.65 1.06
CA GLU A 118 22.48 9.08 2.35
C GLU A 118 21.80 9.75 3.57
N LYS A 119 20.64 10.39 3.37
CA LYS A 119 19.84 11.04 4.41
C LYS A 119 19.01 10.01 5.19
N TYR A 120 19.67 9.01 5.75
CA TYR A 120 19.02 7.83 6.35
C TYR A 120 18.14 8.16 7.56
N GLN A 121 18.48 9.19 8.32
CA GLN A 121 17.64 9.64 9.43
C GLN A 121 16.30 10.20 8.96
N ALA A 122 16.27 10.92 7.84
CA ALA A 122 15.04 11.42 7.23
C ALA A 122 14.28 10.29 6.53
N LEU A 123 15.01 9.38 5.86
CA LEU A 123 14.42 8.17 5.26
C LEU A 123 13.70 7.30 6.30
N TYR A 124 14.22 7.19 7.52
CA TYR A 124 13.60 6.44 8.61
C TYR A 124 12.18 6.93 8.93
N GLU A 125 11.89 8.22 8.75
CA GLU A 125 10.56 8.77 9.00
C GLU A 125 9.50 8.30 7.99
N TYR A 126 9.93 7.78 6.83
CA TYR A 126 9.06 7.12 5.86
C TYR A 126 8.77 5.65 6.18
N GLY A 127 9.34 5.11 7.28
CA GLY A 127 9.03 3.76 7.72
C GLY A 127 7.59 3.62 8.20
N ASP A 128 6.96 2.50 7.84
CA ASP A 128 5.66 2.12 8.41
C ASP A 128 5.79 1.81 9.91
N ARG A 129 4.67 1.81 10.62
CA ARG A 129 4.66 1.54 12.07
C ARG A 129 5.38 0.22 12.40
N LYS A 130 5.14 -0.83 11.62
CA LYS A 130 5.70 -2.17 11.86
C LYS A 130 7.23 -2.16 11.80
N SER A 131 7.81 -1.63 10.74
CA SER A 131 9.26 -1.57 10.58
C SER A 131 9.91 -0.67 11.62
N ARG A 132 9.32 0.50 11.93
CA ARG A 132 9.85 1.40 12.97
C ARG A 132 9.83 0.81 14.38
N THR A 133 8.91 -0.11 14.68
CA THR A 133 8.96 -0.87 15.95
C THR A 133 10.02 -1.97 15.97
N ARG A 134 10.38 -2.53 14.81
CA ARG A 134 11.35 -3.62 14.69
C ARG A 134 12.80 -3.16 14.61
N ILE A 135 13.04 -1.94 14.14
CA ILE A 135 14.38 -1.37 14.03
C ILE A 135 14.41 0.07 14.53
N ALA A 136 15.29 0.34 15.49
CA ALA A 136 15.56 1.68 15.97
C ALA A 136 16.23 2.54 14.90
N LYS A 137 16.08 3.86 14.99
CA LYS A 137 16.56 4.81 13.99
C LYS A 137 18.08 4.74 13.78
N GLU A 138 18.83 4.67 14.87
CA GLU A 138 20.30 4.61 14.87
C GLU A 138 20.78 3.29 14.24
N GLU A 139 20.10 2.19 14.57
CA GLU A 139 20.42 0.88 14.01
C GLU A 139 20.09 0.82 12.51
N PHE A 140 18.98 1.42 12.07
CA PHE A 140 18.65 1.55 10.66
C PHE A 140 19.73 2.32 9.90
N GLU A 141 20.12 3.50 10.39
CA GLU A 141 21.18 4.31 9.81
C GLU A 141 22.50 3.54 9.75
N ARG A 142 22.90 2.89 10.86
CA ARG A 142 24.12 2.10 10.93
C ARG A 142 24.13 0.96 9.90
N ARG A 143 22.99 0.27 9.72
CA ARG A 143 22.86 -0.81 8.75
C ARG A 143 22.89 -0.31 7.31
N MET A 144 22.27 0.83 7.02
CA MET A 144 22.34 1.47 5.70
C MET A 144 23.78 1.85 5.35
N LYS A 145 24.51 2.48 6.27
CA LYS A 145 25.93 2.87 6.07
C LYS A 145 26.85 1.69 5.84
N LYS A 146 26.64 0.57 6.54
CA LYS A 146 27.45 -0.65 6.40
C LYS A 146 27.14 -1.46 5.14
N ARG A 147 26.17 -1.07 4.32
CA ARG A 147 25.88 -1.77 3.06
C ARG A 147 27.04 -1.65 2.11
N ARG A 148 27.29 -2.74 1.37
CA ARG A 148 28.22 -2.75 0.24
C ARG A 148 27.61 -2.21 -1.05
N TRP A 149 26.32 -1.87 -1.04
CA TRP A 149 25.54 -1.45 -2.21
C TRP A 149 24.88 -0.09 -1.96
N GLU A 150 24.73 0.68 -3.02
CA GLU A 150 24.00 1.93 -3.07
C GLU A 150 23.12 2.00 -4.32
N LEU A 151 22.19 2.96 -4.36
CA LEU A 151 21.39 3.20 -5.56
C LEU A 151 22.28 3.78 -6.66
N ALA A 152 22.04 3.38 -7.91
CA ALA A 152 22.69 3.98 -9.06
C ALA A 152 22.42 5.50 -9.10
N SER A 153 23.42 6.28 -9.49
CA SER A 153 23.44 7.74 -9.35
C SER A 153 22.74 8.50 -10.49
N SER A 154 22.40 7.85 -11.61
CA SER A 154 21.89 8.46 -12.84
C SER A 154 20.58 7.80 -13.32
N TRP A 155 20.21 7.94 -14.60
CA TRP A 155 19.02 7.36 -15.26
C TRP A 155 18.81 5.85 -15.02
N GLU A 156 19.84 5.16 -14.53
CA GLU A 156 19.82 3.76 -14.12
C GLU A 156 19.19 3.51 -12.74
N ARG A 157 18.81 4.57 -11.99
CA ARG A 157 18.32 4.45 -10.60
C ARG A 157 17.02 3.66 -10.49
N VAL A 158 16.02 4.04 -11.28
CA VAL A 158 14.68 3.44 -11.22
C VAL A 158 14.05 3.46 -12.60
N ARG A 159 13.49 2.32 -13.03
CA ARG A 159 12.81 2.13 -14.31
C ARG A 159 11.55 1.29 -14.09
N ASP A 160 10.68 1.28 -15.09
CA ASP A 160 9.50 0.40 -15.14
C ASP A 160 8.65 0.49 -13.86
N VAL A 161 8.40 1.74 -13.42
CA VAL A 161 7.67 2.01 -12.17
C VAL A 161 6.17 1.82 -12.40
N GLU A 162 5.63 0.83 -11.74
CA GLU A 162 4.22 0.46 -11.82
C GLU A 162 3.61 0.46 -10.43
N VAL A 163 2.44 1.08 -10.32
CA VAL A 163 1.74 1.23 -9.04
C VAL A 163 0.41 0.51 -9.13
N GLU A 164 0.16 -0.35 -8.17
CA GLU A 164 -1.11 -1.05 -8.04
C GLU A 164 -1.76 -0.71 -6.70
N THR A 165 -2.93 -0.07 -6.76
CA THR A 165 -3.62 0.45 -5.57
C THR A 165 -4.65 -0.53 -5.04
N LYS A 166 -4.82 -0.55 -3.72
CA LYS A 166 -5.81 -1.35 -3.00
C LYS A 166 -6.54 -0.45 -2.01
N GLY A 167 -7.63 0.13 -2.50
CA GLY A 167 -8.35 1.18 -1.78
C GLY A 167 -7.47 2.42 -1.62
N ASP A 168 -7.71 3.16 -0.54
CA ASP A 168 -7.10 4.48 -0.33
C ASP A 168 -5.82 4.47 0.49
N SER A 169 -5.53 3.37 1.18
CA SER A 169 -4.50 3.31 2.21
C SER A 169 -3.43 2.25 1.99
N LEU A 170 -3.54 1.47 0.91
CA LEU A 170 -2.59 0.41 0.58
C LEU A 170 -2.26 0.46 -0.91
N ALA A 171 -0.97 0.44 -1.22
CA ALA A 171 -0.48 0.35 -2.58
C ALA A 171 0.74 -0.57 -2.66
N TYR A 172 0.96 -1.14 -3.84
CA TYR A 172 2.16 -1.89 -4.18
C TYR A 172 2.86 -1.16 -5.32
N ILE A 173 4.11 -0.80 -5.12
CA ILE A 173 4.93 -0.18 -6.16
C ILE A 173 6.03 -1.17 -6.58
N SER A 174 5.96 -1.57 -7.85
CA SER A 174 6.96 -2.41 -8.50
C SER A 174 7.88 -1.51 -9.31
N ALA A 175 9.19 -1.65 -9.13
CA ALA A 175 10.14 -0.86 -9.88
C ALA A 175 11.45 -1.63 -10.12
N LYS A 176 12.03 -1.45 -11.30
CA LYS A 176 13.36 -1.95 -11.64
C LYS A 176 14.42 -0.99 -11.11
N ILE A 177 15.12 -1.38 -10.05
CA ILE A 177 16.08 -0.55 -9.34
C ILE A 177 17.51 -0.94 -9.71
N GLY A 178 18.32 0.06 -10.05
CA GLY A 178 19.76 -0.10 -10.26
C GLY A 178 20.53 -0.02 -8.95
N TYR A 179 21.29 -1.06 -8.62
CA TYR A 179 22.16 -1.17 -7.47
C TYR A 179 23.62 -1.22 -7.91
N ARG A 180 24.46 -0.36 -7.31
CA ARG A 180 25.90 -0.33 -7.57
C ARG A 180 26.70 -0.76 -6.33
N PRO A 181 27.76 -1.57 -6.47
CA PRO A 181 28.69 -1.84 -5.37
C PRO A 181 29.51 -0.58 -5.02
N LYS A 182 29.64 -0.27 -3.72
CA LYS A 182 30.43 0.87 -3.22
C LYS A 182 31.93 0.77 -3.52
N GLN A 183 32.44 -0.45 -3.74
CA GLN A 183 33.86 -0.72 -4.01
C GLN A 183 34.19 -0.76 -5.52
N GLY A 184 33.29 -0.28 -6.37
CA GLY A 184 33.42 -0.39 -7.82
C GLY A 184 32.87 -1.71 -8.37
N GLY A 185 32.49 -1.70 -9.65
CA GLY A 185 31.82 -2.80 -10.33
C GLY A 185 30.61 -2.34 -11.15
N GLU A 186 29.97 -3.31 -11.81
CA GLU A 186 28.80 -3.10 -12.67
C GLU A 186 27.52 -2.83 -11.87
N THR A 187 26.70 -1.93 -12.40
CA THR A 187 25.33 -1.70 -11.92
C THR A 187 24.48 -2.93 -12.22
N ARG A 188 23.79 -3.45 -11.20
CA ARG A 188 22.83 -4.54 -11.35
C ARG A 188 21.41 -4.02 -11.22
N PHE A 189 20.53 -4.48 -12.09
CA PHE A 189 19.12 -4.13 -12.03
C PHE A 189 18.32 -5.26 -11.41
N GLN A 190 17.46 -4.91 -10.46
CA GLN A 190 16.52 -5.86 -9.86
C GLN A 190 15.14 -5.22 -9.76
N THR A 191 14.13 -5.91 -10.24
CA THR A 191 12.74 -5.54 -9.99
C THR A 191 12.42 -5.83 -8.53
N GLN A 192 11.96 -4.81 -7.82
CA GLN A 192 11.51 -4.94 -6.44
C GLN A 192 10.12 -4.37 -6.30
N THR A 193 9.28 -5.12 -5.59
CA THR A 193 7.97 -4.63 -5.16
C THR A 193 8.03 -4.20 -3.70
N TYR A 194 7.59 -2.97 -3.45
CA TYR A 194 7.40 -2.43 -2.11
C TYR A 194 5.92 -2.27 -1.80
N GLN A 195 5.52 -2.75 -0.63
CA GLN A 195 4.22 -2.41 -0.07
C GLN A 195 4.31 -1.02 0.57
N MET A 196 3.40 -0.13 0.21
CA MET A 196 3.25 1.20 0.80
C MET A 196 1.90 1.33 1.50
N ARG A 197 1.92 1.87 2.72
CA ARG A 197 0.72 2.11 3.53
C ARG A 197 0.55 3.60 3.80
N PHE A 198 -0.66 4.12 3.69
CA PHE A 198 -0.96 5.50 4.07
C PHE A 198 -1.18 5.57 5.58
N GLU A 199 -0.24 6.19 6.29
CA GLU A 199 -0.27 6.31 7.74
C GLU A 199 0.02 7.76 8.15
N LYS A 200 -0.83 8.30 9.04
CA LYS A 200 -0.65 9.65 9.61
C LYS A 200 -0.44 10.75 8.55
N GLY A 201 -1.20 10.69 7.44
CA GLY A 201 -1.17 11.70 6.39
C GLY A 201 -0.03 11.56 5.38
N GLY A 202 0.68 10.42 5.32
CA GLY A 202 1.67 10.18 4.28
C GLY A 202 1.89 8.71 3.98
N TRP A 203 2.36 8.42 2.78
CA TRP A 203 2.75 7.07 2.39
C TRP A 203 4.04 6.63 3.10
N ARG A 204 4.00 5.41 3.61
CA ARG A 204 5.08 4.76 4.38
C ARG A 204 5.45 3.42 3.75
N ILE A 205 6.68 2.99 3.98
CA ILE A 205 7.27 1.78 3.41
C ILE A 205 7.84 0.88 4.51
N ASP A 206 7.88 -0.42 4.28
CA ASP A 206 8.61 -1.33 5.18
C ASP A 206 10.13 -1.09 5.04
N LEU A 207 10.75 -0.45 6.04
CA LEU A 207 12.19 -0.19 6.04
C LEU A 207 13.03 -1.47 5.99
N THR A 208 12.49 -2.60 6.46
CA THR A 208 13.21 -3.88 6.43
C THR A 208 13.31 -4.47 5.03
N LYS A 209 12.55 -3.95 4.05
CA LYS A 209 12.74 -4.25 2.62
C LYS A 209 13.92 -3.49 2.03
N LEU A 210 14.09 -2.21 2.37
CA LEU A 210 15.31 -1.44 2.05
C LEU A 210 16.56 -2.07 2.69
N LEU A 211 16.33 -2.72 3.83
CA LEU A 211 17.05 -3.83 4.49
C LEU A 211 17.72 -4.95 3.67
N GLN A 212 17.17 -5.31 2.51
CA GLN A 212 17.52 -6.60 1.89
C GLN A 212 18.74 -6.46 0.98
N ASP A 213 19.54 -7.52 0.87
CA ASP A 213 20.61 -7.59 -0.13
C ASP A 213 19.93 -7.87 -1.47
N PRO A 214 20.14 -7.04 -2.51
CA PRO A 214 19.49 -7.22 -3.81
C PRO A 214 19.94 -8.50 -4.55
N ARG A 215 20.88 -9.28 -4.00
CA ARG A 215 21.33 -10.57 -4.58
C ARG A 215 20.64 -11.80 -4.00
N LYS A 216 19.79 -11.62 -2.99
CA LYS A 216 19.00 -12.71 -2.37
C LYS A 216 17.56 -12.62 -2.84
#